data_AF-A0A101WX51-F1
#
_entry.id   AF-A0A101WX51-F1
#
_cell.length_a   1.000
_cell.length_b   1.000
_cell.length_c   1.000
_cell.angle_alpha   90.00
_cell.angle_beta   90.00
_cell.angle_gamma   90.00
#
_symmetry.space_group_name_H-M   'P 1'
#
loop_
_entity.id
_entity.type
_entity.pdbx_description
1 polymer ?
#
loop_
_entity_poly.entity_id
_entity_poly.type
_entity_poly.pdbx_seq_one_letter_code
_entity_poly.pdbx_strand_id
1 'polypeptide(L)'
;RYFLNLDYPPNPTDSEHDLELKLKASLRNYEYLVRRFNNVLPVIHYHWRTNIIMKYLTKYLDYNPPCIAIGGLVPYVLISRGVPKNSRKSALEFLLRVRQEVDVCIHVLGLGSPVINPILKLMGIDSTDTSTWRVKAAYGKVVMPGGGERHVSGREIRFGGKEATNEDLTRLYRFLRETGFPLIDRFFEDLRTSFEYRALVNAWVVLNCYEVPSTGVFRKLYNEFELMLSLPSETAG
;
A
#
# COMPACT_ATOMS: atom_id res chain seq x y z
N ARG A 1 21.49 0.65 -0.81
CA ARG A 1 20.46 1.69 -0.58
C ARG A 1 19.99 2.18 -1.94
N TYR A 2 18.69 2.20 -2.21
CA TYR A 2 18.13 2.68 -3.48
C TYR A 2 17.54 4.08 -3.33
N PHE A 3 17.47 4.81 -4.44
CA PHE A 3 16.77 6.08 -4.58
C PHE A 3 15.65 5.93 -5.63
N LEU A 4 14.54 6.65 -5.45
CA LEU A 4 13.50 6.72 -6.47
C LEU A 4 13.79 7.89 -7.40
N ASN A 5 13.51 7.76 -8.70
CA ASN A 5 13.65 8.88 -9.62
C ASN A 5 12.66 10.00 -9.28
N LEU A 6 13.03 11.23 -9.66
CA LEU A 6 12.10 12.34 -9.63
C LEU A 6 11.01 12.12 -10.68
N ASP A 7 9.75 12.17 -10.26
CA ASP A 7 8.58 11.80 -11.05
C ASP A 7 7.50 12.89 -11.03
N TYR A 8 6.53 12.74 -11.93
CA TYR A 8 5.35 13.58 -12.03
C TYR A 8 4.11 12.69 -11.91
N PRO A 9 3.54 12.52 -10.70
CA PRO A 9 2.41 11.63 -10.50
C PRO A 9 1.16 12.12 -11.27
N PRO A 10 0.54 11.26 -12.09
CA PRO A 10 -0.75 11.55 -12.71
C PRO A 10 -1.87 11.67 -11.68
N ASN A 11 -2.82 12.55 -11.93
CA ASN A 11 -4.08 12.62 -11.18
C ASN A 11 -5.11 11.68 -11.82
N PRO A 12 -6.09 11.17 -11.04
CA PRO A 12 -7.16 10.35 -11.59
C PRO A 12 -8.01 11.01 -12.68
N THR A 13 -8.01 12.34 -12.72
CA THR A 13 -8.79 13.17 -13.65
C THR A 13 -7.98 13.66 -14.85
N ASP A 14 -6.71 13.29 -14.96
CA ASP A 14 -5.87 13.76 -16.07
C ASP A 14 -6.41 13.26 -17.42
N SER A 15 -6.31 14.11 -18.43
CA SER A 15 -6.56 13.71 -19.82
C SER A 15 -5.48 12.72 -20.28
N GLU A 16 -5.73 12.07 -21.42
CA GLU A 16 -4.73 11.19 -22.04
C GLU A 16 -3.44 11.95 -22.39
N HIS A 17 -3.60 13.19 -22.83
CA HIS A 17 -2.50 14.09 -23.16
C HIS A 17 -1.68 14.44 -21.91
N ASP A 18 -2.34 14.87 -20.82
CA ASP A 18 -1.66 15.24 -19.58
C ASP A 18 -0.95 14.05 -18.92
N LEU A 19 -1.61 12.89 -18.94
CA LEU A 19 -1.02 11.64 -18.48
C LEU A 19 0.27 11.34 -19.24
N GLU A 20 0.24 11.37 -20.58
CA GLU A 20 1.44 11.12 -21.37
C GLU A 20 2.54 12.16 -21.15
N LEU A 21 2.20 13.45 -20.99
CA LEU A 21 3.18 14.49 -20.71
C LEU A 21 3.94 14.21 -19.41
N LYS A 22 3.21 13.87 -18.34
CA LYS A 22 3.78 13.52 -17.03
C LYS A 22 4.64 12.26 -17.08
N LEU A 23 4.19 11.22 -17.78
CA LEU A 23 4.96 9.98 -17.94
C LEU A 23 6.23 10.20 -18.78
N LYS A 24 6.17 11.00 -19.85
CA LYS A 24 7.36 11.39 -20.63
C LYS A 24 8.35 12.17 -19.79
N ALA A 25 7.89 13.12 -18.99
CA ALA A 25 8.75 13.92 -18.12
C ALA A 25 9.41 13.04 -17.03
N SER A 26 8.65 12.13 -16.43
CA SER A 26 9.17 11.18 -15.43
C SER A 26 10.22 10.24 -16.01
N LEU A 27 9.97 9.72 -17.22
CA LEU A 27 10.94 8.88 -17.93
C LEU A 27 12.22 9.65 -18.21
N ARG A 28 12.14 10.88 -18.75
CA ARG A 28 13.33 11.72 -19.00
C ARG A 28 14.17 11.94 -17.74
N ASN A 29 13.53 12.18 -16.60
CA ASN A 29 14.22 12.30 -15.32
C ASN A 29 14.92 11.00 -14.94
N TYR A 30 14.25 9.85 -15.08
CA TYR A 30 14.87 8.56 -14.83
C TYR A 30 16.07 8.30 -15.75
N GLU A 31 15.94 8.52 -17.06
CA GLU A 31 17.03 8.35 -18.03
C GLU A 31 18.24 9.24 -17.70
N TYR A 32 17.99 10.45 -17.24
CA TYR A 32 19.05 11.37 -16.80
C TYR A 32 19.77 10.85 -15.55
N LEU A 33 19.00 10.35 -14.57
CA LEU A 33 19.50 9.91 -13.26
C LEU A 33 20.20 8.55 -13.33
N VAL A 34 19.62 7.56 -14.01
CA VAL A 34 20.17 6.20 -14.11
C VAL A 34 21.53 6.16 -14.82
N ARG A 35 21.78 7.11 -15.74
CA ARG A 35 23.10 7.28 -16.39
C ARG A 35 24.18 7.85 -15.46
N ARG A 36 23.79 8.41 -14.32
CA ARG A 36 24.69 9.09 -13.36
C ARG A 36 24.83 8.34 -12.04
N PHE A 37 23.85 7.52 -11.71
CA PHE A 37 23.75 6.85 -10.42
C PHE A 37 23.33 5.39 -10.60
N ASN A 38 24.05 4.47 -9.96
CA ASN A 38 23.87 3.03 -10.12
C ASN A 38 22.70 2.43 -9.31
N ASN A 39 22.01 3.25 -8.50
CA ASN A 39 21.04 2.80 -7.52
C ASN A 39 19.72 3.58 -7.57
N VAL A 40 19.34 4.04 -8.76
CA VAL A 40 18.06 4.71 -9.01
C VAL A 40 17.06 3.69 -9.52
N LEU A 41 15.91 3.59 -8.87
CA LEU A 41 14.79 2.76 -9.30
C LEU A 41 13.75 3.62 -10.01
N PRO A 42 13.12 3.11 -11.08
CA PRO A 42 12.04 3.80 -11.74
C PRO A 42 10.76 3.73 -10.90
N VAL A 43 9.99 4.82 -10.92
CA VAL A 43 8.64 4.91 -10.38
C VAL A 43 7.65 4.92 -11.54
N ILE A 44 6.80 3.90 -11.58
CA ILE A 44 5.68 3.77 -12.51
C ILE A 44 4.42 4.17 -11.77
N HIS A 45 3.66 5.12 -12.30
CA HIS A 45 2.40 5.51 -11.69
C HIS A 45 1.22 4.79 -12.31
N TYR A 46 0.43 4.14 -11.47
CA TYR A 46 -0.86 3.62 -11.87
C TYR A 46 -1.79 4.75 -12.31
N HIS A 47 -2.51 4.49 -13.40
CA HIS A 47 -3.67 5.24 -13.86
C HIS A 47 -4.64 4.24 -14.50
N TRP A 48 -5.94 4.52 -14.44
CA TRP A 48 -6.98 3.62 -14.99
C TRP A 48 -6.85 3.39 -16.51
N ARG A 49 -6.09 4.23 -17.21
CA ARG A 49 -5.67 4.00 -18.62
C ARG A 49 -4.44 3.09 -18.65
N THR A 50 -4.61 1.85 -18.23
CA THR A 50 -3.50 0.89 -17.98
C THR A 50 -2.64 0.62 -19.21
N ASN A 51 -3.20 0.61 -20.42
CA ASN A 51 -2.45 0.40 -21.67
C ASN A 51 -1.31 1.44 -21.85
N ILE A 52 -1.57 2.69 -21.46
CA ILE A 52 -0.55 3.75 -21.53
C ILE A 52 0.53 3.46 -20.48
N ILE A 53 0.15 3.09 -19.26
CA ILE A 53 1.11 2.79 -18.18
C ILE A 53 2.02 1.61 -18.55
N MET A 54 1.46 0.53 -19.10
CA MET A 54 2.23 -0.65 -19.53
C MET A 54 3.26 -0.32 -20.61
N LYS A 55 2.93 0.58 -21.55
CA LYS A 55 3.89 1.09 -22.54
C LYS A 55 5.10 1.79 -21.89
N TYR A 56 4.91 2.51 -20.79
CA TYR A 56 6.04 3.13 -20.07
C TYR A 56 6.78 2.14 -19.19
N LEU A 57 6.08 1.15 -18.61
CA LEU A 57 6.73 0.06 -17.88
C LEU A 57 7.78 -0.64 -18.75
N THR A 58 7.44 -1.02 -19.99
CA THR A 58 8.40 -1.64 -20.91
C THR A 58 9.65 -0.77 -21.11
N LYS A 59 9.48 0.55 -21.30
CA LYS A 59 10.61 1.48 -21.46
C LYS A 59 11.50 1.57 -20.22
N TYR A 60 10.93 1.46 -19.03
CA TYR A 60 11.71 1.41 -17.80
C TYR A 60 12.49 0.10 -17.66
N LEU A 61 11.90 -1.02 -18.10
CA LEU A 61 12.52 -2.34 -18.07
C LEU A 61 13.70 -2.47 -19.04
N ASP A 62 13.76 -1.69 -20.12
CA ASP A 62 14.92 -1.64 -21.04
C ASP A 62 16.24 -1.26 -20.32
N TYR A 63 16.14 -0.64 -19.14
CA TYR A 63 17.28 -0.29 -18.29
C TYR A 63 17.68 -1.40 -17.30
N ASN A 64 17.02 -2.56 -17.34
CA ASN A 64 17.24 -3.71 -16.44
C ASN A 64 17.30 -3.34 -14.95
N PRO A 65 16.32 -2.59 -14.41
CA PRO A 65 16.34 -2.19 -13.02
C PRO A 65 16.18 -3.42 -12.11
N PRO A 66 16.91 -3.51 -10.97
CA PRO A 66 16.79 -4.64 -10.06
C PRO A 66 15.44 -4.66 -9.32
N CYS A 67 14.74 -3.53 -9.27
CA CYS A 67 13.42 -3.39 -8.70
C CYS A 67 12.68 -2.24 -9.40
N ILE A 68 11.36 -2.26 -9.38
CA ILE A 68 10.51 -1.15 -9.83
C ILE A 68 9.63 -0.67 -8.66
N ALA A 69 9.38 0.62 -8.60
CA ALA A 69 8.40 1.18 -7.68
C ALA A 69 7.09 1.48 -8.41
N ILE A 70 5.95 1.18 -7.80
CA ILE A 70 4.62 1.47 -8.36
C ILE A 70 3.90 2.47 -7.45
N GLY A 71 3.72 3.69 -7.94
CA GLY A 71 3.01 4.77 -7.28
C GLY A 71 1.61 5.01 -7.84
N GLY A 72 0.93 6.03 -7.33
CA GLY A 72 -0.38 6.47 -7.85
C GLY A 72 -1.57 5.59 -7.48
N LEU A 73 -1.40 4.49 -6.74
CA LEU A 73 -2.48 3.57 -6.40
C LEU A 73 -3.36 4.04 -5.23
N VAL A 74 -2.80 4.80 -4.27
CA VAL A 74 -3.47 5.22 -3.04
C VAL A 74 -4.84 5.88 -3.29
N PRO A 75 -4.99 6.86 -4.21
CA PRO A 75 -6.30 7.47 -4.47
C PRO A 75 -7.37 6.47 -4.92
N TYR A 76 -6.98 5.45 -5.71
CA TYR A 76 -7.89 4.45 -6.27
C TYR A 76 -8.28 3.39 -5.23
N VAL A 77 -7.31 2.92 -4.44
CA VAL A 77 -7.57 1.96 -3.36
C VAL A 77 -8.40 2.58 -2.24
N LEU A 78 -8.23 3.87 -1.95
CA LEU A 78 -9.03 4.57 -0.93
C LEU A 78 -10.36 5.10 -1.46
N ILE A 79 -10.58 5.13 -2.78
CA ILE A 79 -11.70 5.80 -3.45
C ILE A 79 -11.76 7.29 -3.08
N SER A 80 -10.72 8.01 -3.47
CA SER A 80 -10.66 9.47 -3.38
C SER A 80 -11.54 10.12 -4.46
N ARG A 81 -11.77 11.43 -4.35
CA ARG A 81 -12.57 12.18 -5.33
C ARG A 81 -12.01 12.02 -6.76
N GLY A 82 -12.90 11.79 -7.72
CA GLY A 82 -12.55 11.73 -9.14
C GLY A 82 -12.04 10.38 -9.65
N VAL A 83 -11.98 9.34 -8.81
CA VAL A 83 -11.63 7.99 -9.30
C VAL A 83 -12.83 7.25 -9.90
N PRO A 84 -12.63 6.38 -10.90
CA PRO A 84 -13.69 5.54 -11.45
C PRO A 84 -14.32 4.59 -10.41
N LYS A 85 -15.54 4.12 -10.71
CA LYS A 85 -16.16 2.99 -9.97
C LYS A 85 -15.27 1.75 -10.09
N ASN A 86 -15.27 0.89 -9.05
CA ASN A 86 -14.42 -0.31 -8.97
C ASN A 86 -12.90 -0.08 -9.06
N SER A 87 -12.46 1.17 -8.88
CA SER A 87 -11.04 1.57 -8.90
C SER A 87 -10.13 0.77 -7.97
N ARG A 88 -10.64 0.32 -6.81
CA ARG A 88 -9.89 -0.56 -5.89
C ARG A 88 -9.48 -1.87 -6.57
N LYS A 89 -10.45 -2.56 -7.19
CA LYS A 89 -10.23 -3.82 -7.86
C LYS A 89 -9.28 -3.63 -9.04
N SER A 90 -9.57 -2.65 -9.89
CA SER A 90 -8.75 -2.35 -11.08
C SER A 90 -7.29 -2.01 -10.73
N ALA A 91 -7.05 -1.28 -9.64
CA ALA A 91 -5.71 -0.98 -9.16
C ALA A 91 -4.95 -2.23 -8.69
N LEU A 92 -5.63 -3.15 -8.01
CA LEU A 92 -5.06 -4.41 -7.54
C LEU A 92 -4.86 -5.41 -8.70
N GLU A 93 -5.78 -5.46 -9.67
CA GLU A 93 -5.62 -6.25 -10.90
C GLU A 93 -4.44 -5.76 -11.72
N PHE A 94 -4.20 -4.45 -11.77
CA PHE A 94 -3.01 -3.90 -12.41
C PHE A 94 -1.72 -4.39 -11.73
N LEU A 95 -1.66 -4.41 -10.39
CA LEU A 95 -0.50 -4.95 -9.68
C LEU A 95 -0.25 -6.43 -10.01
N LEU A 96 -1.32 -7.23 -9.99
CA LEU A 96 -1.24 -8.65 -10.35
C LEU A 96 -0.75 -8.83 -11.79
N ARG A 97 -1.30 -8.06 -12.74
CA ARG A 97 -0.85 -8.07 -14.13
C ARG A 97 0.62 -7.72 -14.26
N VAL A 98 1.09 -6.66 -13.60
CA VAL A 98 2.51 -6.28 -13.64
C VAL A 98 3.36 -7.42 -13.09
N ARG A 99 3.01 -8.01 -11.94
CA ARG A 99 3.73 -9.16 -11.38
C ARG A 99 3.81 -10.34 -12.34
N GLN A 100 2.73 -10.64 -13.08
CA GLN A 100 2.69 -11.72 -14.06
C GLN A 100 3.54 -11.46 -15.31
N GLU A 101 3.72 -10.19 -15.69
CA GLU A 101 4.47 -9.80 -16.88
C GLU A 101 5.96 -9.53 -16.62
N VAL A 102 6.39 -9.37 -15.37
CA VAL A 102 7.77 -9.01 -15.02
C VAL A 102 8.35 -9.95 -13.98
N ASP A 103 9.66 -10.23 -14.07
CA ASP A 103 10.41 -10.99 -13.07
C ASP A 103 11.46 -10.11 -12.36
N VAL A 104 11.02 -8.94 -11.89
CA VAL A 104 11.84 -8.02 -11.09
C VAL A 104 11.19 -7.78 -9.74
N CYS A 105 11.94 -7.26 -8.76
CA CYS A 105 11.35 -6.81 -7.50
C CYS A 105 10.30 -5.71 -7.75
N ILE A 106 9.19 -5.75 -7.03
CA ILE A 106 8.12 -4.75 -7.08
C ILE A 106 7.92 -4.14 -5.69
N HIS A 107 8.12 -2.82 -5.61
CA HIS A 107 7.83 -2.01 -4.43
C HIS A 107 6.56 -1.17 -4.66
N VAL A 108 5.52 -1.38 -3.86
CA VAL A 108 4.26 -0.63 -3.99
C VAL A 108 4.23 0.56 -3.03
N LEU A 109 4.13 1.77 -3.59
CA LEU A 109 4.23 2.99 -2.80
C LEU A 109 2.93 3.29 -2.03
N GLY A 110 3.06 3.53 -0.73
CA GLY A 110 2.02 4.09 0.14
C GLY A 110 0.81 3.20 0.45
N LEU A 111 0.82 1.92 0.08
CA LEU A 111 -0.29 0.98 0.34
C LEU A 111 -0.09 0.06 1.54
N GLY A 112 1.05 0.16 2.23
CA GLY A 112 1.32 -0.67 3.42
C GLY A 112 0.25 -0.48 4.49
N SER A 113 -0.44 -1.56 4.84
CA SER A 113 -1.41 -1.60 5.93
C SER A 113 -1.82 -3.04 6.25
N PRO A 114 -2.24 -3.36 7.48
CA PRO A 114 -2.62 -4.73 7.85
C PRO A 114 -3.74 -5.33 6.99
N VAL A 115 -4.60 -4.51 6.39
CA VAL A 115 -5.70 -4.98 5.54
C VAL A 115 -5.28 -5.24 4.09
N ILE A 116 -4.20 -4.58 3.62
CA ILE A 116 -3.70 -4.69 2.25
C ILE A 116 -2.50 -5.64 2.16
N ASN A 117 -1.64 -5.68 3.17
CA ASN A 117 -0.44 -6.51 3.20
C ASN A 117 -0.70 -8.00 2.85
N PRO A 118 -1.77 -8.65 3.35
CA PRO A 118 -2.08 -10.03 2.96
C PRO A 118 -2.40 -10.18 1.47
N ILE A 119 -3.07 -9.19 0.87
CA ILE A 119 -3.40 -9.18 -0.57
C ILE A 119 -2.13 -8.97 -1.39
N LEU A 120 -1.27 -8.02 -1.01
CA LEU A 120 0.01 -7.80 -1.69
C LEU A 120 0.91 -9.04 -1.61
N LYS A 121 0.96 -9.69 -0.45
CA LYS A 121 1.71 -10.93 -0.25
C LYS A 121 1.16 -12.06 -1.11
N LEU A 122 -0.15 -12.23 -1.16
CA LEU A 122 -0.82 -13.21 -2.01
C LEU A 122 -0.47 -13.00 -3.50
N MET A 123 -0.37 -11.76 -3.93
CA MET A 123 0.04 -11.39 -5.30
C MET A 123 1.55 -11.51 -5.56
N GLY A 124 2.38 -11.89 -4.58
CA GLY A 124 3.84 -11.94 -4.78
C GLY A 124 4.51 -10.57 -4.92
N ILE A 125 3.94 -9.53 -4.31
CA ILE A 125 4.56 -8.20 -4.23
C ILE A 125 5.64 -8.21 -3.15
N ASP A 126 6.84 -7.73 -3.49
CA ASP A 126 8.03 -7.87 -2.66
C ASP A 126 8.05 -6.91 -1.47
N SER A 127 7.58 -5.68 -1.65
CA SER A 127 7.61 -4.68 -0.58
C SER A 127 6.61 -3.55 -0.76
N THR A 128 6.37 -2.80 0.32
CA THR A 128 5.53 -1.59 0.33
C THR A 128 5.96 -0.66 1.46
N ASP A 129 5.59 0.61 1.37
CA ASP A 129 5.77 1.59 2.44
C ASP A 129 4.44 2.19 2.90
N THR A 130 4.46 2.86 4.05
CA THR A 130 3.31 3.59 4.57
C THR A 130 3.72 4.62 5.61
N SER A 131 3.09 5.80 5.56
CA SER A 131 3.17 6.80 6.63
C SER A 131 2.01 6.68 7.63
N THR A 132 1.07 5.75 7.39
CA THR A 132 -0.19 5.65 8.14
C THR A 132 0.04 5.43 9.64
N TRP A 133 1.06 4.67 10.04
CA TRP A 133 1.35 4.38 11.45
C TRP A 133 1.48 5.66 12.30
N ARG A 134 2.20 6.64 11.78
CA ARG A 134 2.44 7.94 12.43
C ARG A 134 1.22 8.85 12.30
N VAL A 135 0.63 8.92 11.11
CA VAL A 135 -0.54 9.79 10.86
C VAL A 135 -1.72 9.38 11.75
N LYS A 136 -2.01 8.08 11.85
CA LYS A 136 -3.10 7.57 12.70
C LYS A 136 -2.84 7.86 14.18
N ALA A 137 -1.61 7.68 14.65
CA ALA A 137 -1.25 8.01 16.02
C ALA A 137 -1.47 9.49 16.37
N ALA A 138 -1.21 10.40 15.43
CA ALA A 138 -1.39 11.85 15.60
C ALA A 138 -2.86 12.22 15.80
N TYR A 139 -3.75 11.51 15.11
CA TYR A 139 -5.20 11.59 15.30
C TYR A 139 -5.71 10.82 16.52
N GLY A 140 -4.83 10.30 17.37
CA GLY A 140 -5.24 9.58 18.58
C GLY A 140 -5.75 8.16 18.32
N LYS A 141 -5.37 7.57 17.18
CA LYS A 141 -5.84 6.27 16.71
C LYS A 141 -4.79 5.19 16.80
N VAL A 142 -5.27 3.96 16.94
CA VAL A 142 -4.48 2.74 16.76
C VAL A 142 -5.00 1.90 15.59
N VAL A 143 -4.08 1.27 14.87
CA VAL A 143 -4.38 0.32 13.79
C VAL A 143 -4.64 -1.04 14.43
N MET A 144 -5.72 -1.69 14.00
CA MET A 144 -6.11 -2.99 14.56
C MET A 144 -5.51 -4.15 13.75
N PRO A 145 -5.18 -5.29 14.40
CA PRO A 145 -4.87 -6.53 13.68
C PRO A 145 -6.01 -6.92 12.74
N GLY A 146 -5.70 -7.45 11.56
CA GLY A 146 -6.67 -7.79 10.51
C GLY A 146 -7.36 -6.58 9.85
N GLY A 147 -6.97 -5.35 10.20
CA GLY A 147 -7.42 -4.12 9.57
C GLY A 147 -8.38 -3.25 10.39
N GLY A 148 -8.53 -2.01 9.93
CA GLY A 148 -9.34 -1.00 10.60
C GLY A 148 -8.57 -0.20 11.66
N GLU A 149 -9.26 0.74 12.28
CA GLU A 149 -8.69 1.65 13.27
C GLU A 149 -9.66 1.92 14.42
N ARG A 150 -9.10 2.27 15.58
CA ARG A 150 -9.86 2.72 16.75
C ARG A 150 -9.27 3.98 17.35
N HIS A 151 -10.13 4.88 17.82
CA HIS A 151 -9.74 6.00 18.66
C HIS A 151 -9.53 5.52 20.08
N VAL A 152 -8.41 5.91 20.68
CA VAL A 152 -8.02 5.49 22.05
C VAL A 152 -7.66 6.67 22.95
N SER A 153 -7.43 7.86 22.37
CA SER A 153 -6.92 9.01 23.11
C SER A 153 -7.96 9.85 23.86
N GLY A 154 -9.26 9.52 23.74
CA GLY A 154 -10.35 10.33 24.30
C GLY A 154 -10.54 11.71 23.63
N ARG A 155 -9.77 12.02 22.57
CA ARG A 155 -9.95 13.22 21.77
C ARG A 155 -11.25 13.15 20.97
N GLU A 156 -11.84 14.31 20.71
CA GLU A 156 -13.04 14.44 19.88
C GLU A 156 -12.84 13.73 18.51
N ILE A 157 -13.79 12.85 18.18
CA ILE A 157 -13.78 12.09 16.94
C ILE A 157 -14.28 12.99 15.81
N ARG A 158 -13.35 13.60 15.07
CA ARG A 158 -13.70 14.48 13.93
C ARG A 158 -13.95 13.74 12.62
N PHE A 159 -13.33 12.57 12.43
CA PHE A 159 -13.49 11.77 11.21
C PHE A 159 -13.00 10.34 11.42
N GLY A 160 -13.72 9.37 10.83
CA GLY A 160 -13.29 7.99 10.60
C GLY A 160 -12.95 7.15 11.85
N GLY A 161 -13.37 5.88 11.85
CA GLY A 161 -13.11 4.95 12.95
C GLY A 161 -14.07 5.14 14.14
N LYS A 162 -14.10 4.14 15.02
CA LYS A 162 -14.90 4.13 16.25
C LYS A 162 -14.00 4.28 17.46
N GLU A 163 -14.55 4.70 18.59
CA GLU A 163 -13.87 4.56 19.87
C GLU A 163 -13.57 3.07 20.15
N ALA A 164 -12.43 2.79 20.77
CA ALA A 164 -12.04 1.43 21.10
C ALA A 164 -12.96 0.86 22.20
N THR A 165 -13.52 -0.33 21.95
CA THR A 165 -14.17 -1.11 23.02
C THR A 165 -13.12 -1.83 23.87
N ASN A 166 -13.54 -2.35 25.03
CA ASN A 166 -12.67 -3.23 25.83
C ASN A 166 -12.24 -4.49 25.07
N GLU A 167 -13.11 -5.00 24.18
CA GLU A 167 -12.79 -6.14 23.31
C GLU A 167 -11.72 -5.77 22.27
N ASP A 168 -11.83 -4.60 21.64
CA ASP A 168 -10.80 -4.10 20.72
C ASP A 168 -9.43 -4.00 21.43
N LEU A 169 -9.40 -3.39 22.62
CA LEU A 169 -8.17 -3.23 23.40
C LEU A 169 -7.58 -4.59 23.82
N THR A 170 -8.42 -5.52 24.25
CA THR A 170 -7.99 -6.88 24.61
C THR A 170 -7.40 -7.62 23.42
N ARG A 171 -8.03 -7.51 22.24
CA ARG A 171 -7.52 -8.11 20.99
C ARG A 171 -6.17 -7.51 20.59
N LEU A 172 -6.04 -6.18 20.65
CA LEU A 172 -4.78 -5.51 20.34
C LEU A 172 -3.67 -5.90 21.32
N TYR A 173 -3.94 -5.88 22.62
CA TYR A 173 -2.99 -6.30 23.66
C TYR A 173 -2.50 -7.73 23.44
N ARG A 174 -3.43 -8.67 23.17
CA ARG A 174 -3.11 -10.07 22.88
C ARG A 174 -2.17 -10.18 21.69
N PHE A 175 -2.51 -9.54 20.57
CA PHE A 175 -1.68 -9.54 19.37
C PHE A 175 -0.28 -8.99 19.65
N LEU A 176 -0.17 -7.85 20.34
CA LEU A 176 1.12 -7.24 20.68
C LEU A 176 1.97 -8.17 21.55
N ARG A 177 1.34 -8.83 22.54
CA ARG A 177 2.03 -9.79 23.42
C ARG A 177 2.50 -11.03 22.65
N GLU A 178 1.63 -11.63 21.84
CA GLU A 178 1.94 -12.84 21.06
C GLU A 178 3.01 -12.61 19.99
N THR A 179 3.07 -11.40 19.43
CA THR A 179 4.09 -11.02 18.45
C THR A 179 5.37 -10.47 19.07
N GLY A 180 5.44 -10.32 20.41
CA GLY A 180 6.67 -9.91 21.12
C GLY A 180 6.94 -8.41 21.13
N PHE A 181 5.89 -7.57 21.18
CA PHE A 181 6.05 -6.11 21.26
C PHE A 181 6.84 -5.71 22.53
N PRO A 182 7.96 -4.98 22.39
CA PRO A 182 8.91 -4.79 23.49
C PRO A 182 8.44 -3.86 24.62
N LEU A 183 7.39 -3.07 24.39
CA LEU A 183 6.90 -2.08 25.35
C LEU A 183 5.51 -2.44 25.92
N ILE A 184 5.17 -3.74 25.92
CA ILE A 184 3.83 -4.22 26.28
C ILE A 184 3.37 -3.80 27.67
N ASP A 185 4.29 -3.67 28.63
CA ASP A 185 3.98 -3.30 30.03
C ASP A 185 3.40 -1.89 30.15
N ARG A 186 3.65 -1.03 29.15
CA ARG A 186 3.16 0.36 29.11
C ARG A 186 1.77 0.49 28.47
N PHE A 187 1.16 -0.62 28.04
CA PHE A 187 -0.01 -0.60 27.18
C PHE A 187 -1.21 0.15 27.77
N PHE A 188 -1.60 -0.12 29.01
CA PHE A 188 -2.82 0.47 29.56
C PHE A 188 -2.68 1.96 29.89
N GLU A 189 -1.45 2.43 30.14
CA GLU A 189 -1.15 3.82 30.48
C GLU A 189 -0.94 4.65 29.21
N ASP A 190 0.00 4.23 28.35
CA ASP A 190 0.52 5.09 27.29
C ASP A 190 -0.28 5.05 26.00
N LEU A 191 -1.09 4.02 25.77
CA LEU A 191 -1.93 3.93 24.58
C LEU A 191 -2.88 5.13 24.46
N ARG A 192 -3.39 5.60 25.59
CA ARG A 192 -4.30 6.77 25.65
C ARG A 192 -3.53 8.09 25.62
N THR A 193 -2.43 8.19 26.34
CA THR A 193 -1.76 9.46 26.63
C THR A 193 -0.64 9.80 25.64
N SER A 194 0.11 8.82 25.13
CA SER A 194 1.31 9.04 24.32
C SER A 194 1.06 8.86 22.82
N PHE A 195 1.43 9.88 22.05
CA PHE A 195 1.47 9.81 20.59
C PHE A 195 2.52 8.81 20.10
N GLU A 196 3.72 8.89 20.67
CA GLU A 196 4.88 8.07 20.32
C GLU A 196 4.56 6.59 20.55
N TYR A 197 3.94 6.26 21.68
CA TYR A 197 3.55 4.88 21.98
C TYR A 197 2.53 4.35 20.97
N ARG A 198 1.49 5.12 20.64
CA ARG A 198 0.55 4.75 19.57
C ARG A 198 1.24 4.57 18.23
N ALA A 199 2.21 5.42 17.90
CA ALA A 199 2.96 5.33 16.66
C ALA A 199 3.76 4.03 16.59
N LEU A 200 4.43 3.64 17.69
CA LEU A 200 5.15 2.37 17.81
C LEU A 200 4.21 1.17 17.71
N VAL A 201 3.07 1.20 18.41
CA VAL A 201 2.04 0.15 18.31
C VAL A 201 1.55 0.01 16.86
N ASN A 202 1.24 1.12 16.20
CA ASN A 202 0.76 1.09 14.82
C ASN A 202 1.80 0.54 13.85
N ALA A 203 3.07 0.96 14.01
CA ALA A 203 4.16 0.45 13.20
C ALA A 203 4.34 -1.06 13.42
N TRP A 204 4.27 -1.51 14.68
CA TRP A 204 4.35 -2.93 15.02
C TRP A 204 3.25 -3.75 14.36
N VAL A 205 1.99 -3.28 14.43
CA VAL A 205 0.86 -3.96 13.78
C VAL A 205 1.04 -3.99 12.26
N VAL A 206 1.47 -2.90 11.63
CA VAL A 206 1.75 -2.85 10.18
C VAL A 206 2.83 -3.87 9.78
N LEU A 207 3.89 -4.00 10.57
CA LEU A 207 5.02 -4.87 10.28
C LEU A 207 4.73 -6.35 10.52
N ASN A 208 3.91 -6.68 11.53
CA ASN A 208 3.74 -8.05 12.01
C ASN A 208 2.39 -8.67 11.65
N CYS A 209 1.41 -7.88 11.20
CA CYS A 209 0.07 -8.40 10.90
C CYS A 209 -0.07 -8.78 9.42
N TYR A 210 -0.22 -10.09 9.19
CA TYR A 210 -0.56 -10.69 7.89
C TYR A 210 -1.86 -11.50 7.96
N GLU A 211 -2.71 -11.23 8.95
CA GLU A 211 -4.05 -11.83 9.05
C GLU A 211 -4.87 -11.46 7.81
N VAL A 212 -5.48 -12.46 7.16
CA VAL A 212 -6.44 -12.23 6.09
C VAL A 212 -7.56 -11.32 6.60
N PRO A 213 -7.97 -10.28 5.85
CA PRO A 213 -9.06 -9.41 6.27
C PRO A 213 -10.29 -10.22 6.68
N SER A 214 -10.85 -9.95 7.85
CA SER A 214 -11.94 -10.78 8.37
C SER A 214 -13.29 -10.47 7.70
N THR A 215 -13.52 -9.22 7.29
CA THR A 215 -14.78 -8.78 6.68
C THR A 215 -14.59 -7.64 5.66
N GLY A 216 -15.68 -7.23 5.02
CA GLY A 216 -15.73 -6.03 4.18
C GLY A 216 -15.16 -6.21 2.76
N VAL A 217 -14.92 -5.07 2.09
CA VAL A 217 -14.51 -5.05 0.68
C VAL A 217 -13.16 -5.74 0.44
N PHE A 218 -12.22 -5.61 1.37
CA PHE A 218 -10.89 -6.22 1.22
C PHE A 218 -10.89 -7.72 1.44
N ARG A 219 -11.81 -8.28 2.25
CA ARG A 219 -12.00 -9.73 2.31
C ARG A 219 -12.55 -10.27 0.99
N LYS A 220 -13.53 -9.60 0.39
CA LYS A 220 -14.04 -9.99 -0.94
C LYS A 220 -12.93 -9.98 -1.98
N LEU A 221 -12.14 -8.90 -2.03
CA LEU A 221 -11.00 -8.78 -2.94
C LEU A 221 -9.95 -9.86 -2.69
N TYR A 222 -9.60 -10.15 -1.43
CA TYR A 222 -8.67 -11.22 -1.09
C TYR A 222 -9.16 -12.57 -1.65
N ASN A 223 -10.41 -12.94 -1.38
CA ASN A 223 -10.98 -14.21 -1.87
C ASN A 223 -11.01 -14.26 -3.42
N GLU A 224 -11.34 -13.14 -4.08
CA GLU A 224 -11.34 -13.07 -5.55
C GLU A 224 -9.95 -13.31 -6.12
N PHE A 225 -8.91 -12.68 -5.58
CA PHE A 225 -7.54 -12.87 -6.04
C PHE A 225 -6.97 -14.24 -5.69
N GLU A 226 -7.34 -14.80 -4.53
CA GLU A 226 -6.96 -16.16 -4.13
C GLU A 226 -7.53 -17.17 -5.11
N LEU A 227 -8.81 -17.01 -5.48
CA LEU A 227 -9.43 -17.83 -6.50
C LEU A 227 -8.74 -17.69 -7.86
N MET A 228 -8.48 -16.46 -8.32
CA MET A 228 -7.79 -16.19 -9.60
C MET A 228 -6.41 -16.87 -9.67
N LEU A 229 -5.66 -16.86 -8.57
CA LEU A 229 -4.32 -17.47 -8.50
C LEU A 229 -4.35 -18.98 -8.31
N SER A 230 -5.45 -19.53 -7.79
CA SER A 230 -5.63 -20.98 -7.60
C SER A 230 -6.09 -21.72 -8.86
N LEU A 231 -6.66 -20.99 -9.83
CA LEU A 231 -7.08 -21.57 -11.09
C LEU A 231 -5.84 -21.92 -11.91
N PRO A 232 -5.75 -23.12 -12.52
CA PRO A 232 -4.71 -23.42 -13.48
C PRO A 232 -4.72 -22.33 -14.55
N SER A 233 -3.55 -21.81 -14.90
CA SER A 233 -3.41 -20.97 -16.09
C SER A 233 -3.90 -21.78 -17.28
N GLU A 234 -5.15 -21.55 -17.72
CA GLU A 234 -5.60 -22.08 -19.00
C GLU A 234 -4.61 -21.57 -20.03
N THR A 235 -3.96 -22.53 -20.65
CA THR A 235 -2.89 -22.44 -21.63
C THR A 235 -3.07 -21.23 -22.56
N ALA A 236 -2.10 -20.31 -22.53
CA ALA A 236 -1.77 -19.54 -23.72
C ALA A 236 -1.29 -20.52 -24.80
N GLY A 237 -2.24 -21.00 -25.60
CA GLY A 237 -1.99 -21.62 -26.89
C GLY A 237 -1.92 -20.58 -27.99
#